data_AF-A0A0P7XTK9-F1
#
_entry.id   AF-A0A0P7XTK9-F1
#
_cell.length_a   1.000
_cell.length_b   1.000
_cell.length_c   1.000
_cell.angle_alpha   90.00
_cell.angle_beta   90.00
_cell.angle_gamma   90.00
#
_symmetry.space_group_name_H-M   'P 1'
#
loop_
_entity.id
_entity.type
_entity.pdbx_description
1 polymer ?
#
loop_
_entity_poly.entity_id
_entity_poly.type
_entity_poly.pdbx_seq_one_letter_code
_entity_poly.pdbx_strand_id
1 'polypeptide(L)'
;MSQEVKRAGLQNTQSTLRDTTPISTATVLAEQQRALFSRKAGEDPAHEEYLVKTPLPNVPELAFYLEQAGVGLGEEEMHRVFLALKELVDTQPLQRCRFWGKILGSESNYFVAEGEFQEGGGEEDETAEEEARKSEHRVDDLEAVAEHTVNLLQKSADKSMPVVPMEDKGTGANKYTYFVCREPGMPWVRLPSVTPAQIIAARQICKFFTGRLDAPIASSPPFPGNEANYLRAQIARISASTQVSPLGFYQFAEEEGEEDEETPRYSLEENPDFEGIPVSEMAESLSTWVHHVPHILEQ
;
A
#
# COMPACT_ATOMS: atom_id res chain seq x y z
N MET A 1 40.66 34.77 -51.19
CA MET A 1 39.26 34.85 -51.68
C MET A 1 38.53 33.50 -51.71
N SER A 2 38.75 32.59 -52.68
CA SER A 2 37.94 31.33 -52.75
C SER A 2 38.19 30.34 -51.60
N GLN A 3 39.44 30.20 -51.16
CA GLN A 3 39.82 29.26 -50.11
C GLN A 3 39.35 29.74 -48.71
N GLU A 4 39.38 31.05 -48.46
CA GLU A 4 38.89 31.66 -47.22
C GLU A 4 37.36 31.60 -47.12
N VAL A 5 36.64 31.81 -48.23
CA VAL A 5 35.18 31.67 -48.29
C VAL A 5 34.76 30.21 -48.05
N LYS A 6 35.49 29.24 -48.61
CA LYS A 6 35.25 27.81 -48.36
C LYS A 6 35.56 27.44 -46.90
N ARG A 7 36.62 28.00 -46.30
CA ARG A 7 36.98 27.77 -44.90
C ARG A 7 36.00 28.42 -43.92
N ALA A 8 35.43 29.57 -44.28
CA ALA A 8 34.38 30.24 -43.51
C ALA A 8 33.05 29.47 -43.55
N GLY A 9 32.68 28.87 -44.69
CA GLY A 9 31.51 27.98 -44.78
C GLY A 9 31.69 26.61 -44.11
N LEU A 10 32.94 26.25 -43.77
CA LEU A 10 33.34 25.03 -43.06
C LEU A 10 33.67 25.28 -41.58
N GLN A 11 33.42 26.49 -41.05
CA GLN A 11 33.38 26.67 -39.60
C GLN A 11 32.19 25.87 -39.09
N ASN A 12 32.54 24.71 -38.55
CA ASN A 12 31.68 23.63 -38.09
C ASN A 12 30.71 24.13 -37.00
N THR A 13 29.62 24.80 -37.38
CA THR A 13 28.59 25.30 -36.45
C THR A 13 27.43 24.33 -36.26
N GLN A 14 27.57 23.07 -36.69
CA GLN A 14 26.66 21.99 -36.32
C GLN A 14 27.47 20.70 -36.20
N SER A 15 28.05 20.49 -35.03
CA SER A 15 28.29 19.14 -34.56
C SER A 15 26.95 18.38 -34.66
N THR A 16 26.88 17.32 -35.48
CA THR A 16 25.75 16.38 -35.48
C THR A 16 25.81 15.43 -34.29
N LEU A 17 26.89 15.46 -33.51
CA LEU A 17 26.88 14.86 -32.18
C LEU A 17 25.87 15.65 -31.37
N ARG A 18 24.75 15.00 -31.05
CA ARG A 18 23.77 15.53 -30.10
C ARG A 18 24.54 15.90 -28.85
N ASP A 19 24.57 17.18 -28.51
CA ASP A 19 24.88 17.60 -27.13
C ASP A 19 24.04 16.71 -26.23
N THR A 20 24.68 16.11 -25.22
CA THR A 20 24.08 15.10 -24.33
C THR A 20 22.65 15.49 -24.01
N THR A 21 21.69 14.69 -24.47
CA THR A 21 20.27 14.92 -24.18
C THR A 21 20.13 15.16 -22.68
N PRO A 22 19.41 16.22 -22.25
CA PRO A 22 19.17 16.42 -20.83
C PRO A 22 18.59 15.13 -20.27
N ILE A 23 19.15 14.66 -19.15
CA ILE A 23 18.75 13.40 -18.51
C ILE A 23 17.24 13.48 -18.29
N SER A 24 16.50 12.64 -19.03
CA SER A 24 15.04 12.61 -18.94
C SER A 24 14.64 12.08 -17.56
N THR A 25 13.46 12.47 -17.08
CA THR A 25 12.87 11.88 -15.86
C THR A 25 12.80 10.36 -15.96
N ALA A 26 12.54 9.82 -17.16
CA ALA A 26 12.56 8.39 -17.43
C ALA A 26 13.96 7.78 -17.26
N THR A 27 15.03 8.52 -17.62
CA THR A 27 16.41 8.05 -17.44
C THR A 27 16.81 8.06 -15.96
N VAL A 28 16.43 9.09 -15.20
CA VAL A 28 16.64 9.13 -13.74
C VAL A 28 15.92 7.98 -13.06
N LEU A 29 14.66 7.73 -13.43
CA LEU A 29 13.87 6.62 -12.90
C LEU A 29 14.50 5.27 -13.24
N ALA A 30 14.95 5.09 -14.48
CA ALA A 30 15.63 3.87 -14.91
C ALA A 30 16.94 3.63 -14.16
N GLU A 31 17.70 4.68 -13.86
CA GLU A 31 18.92 4.58 -13.05
C GLU A 31 18.62 4.15 -11.61
N GLN A 32 17.54 4.65 -11.02
CA GLN A 32 17.05 4.22 -9.71
C GLN A 32 16.61 2.75 -9.73
N GLN A 33 15.79 2.39 -10.73
CA GLN A 33 15.27 1.03 -10.89
C GLN A 33 16.33 0.00 -11.26
N ARG A 34 17.46 0.42 -11.83
CA ARG A 34 18.56 -0.48 -12.21
C ARG A 34 19.04 -1.34 -11.03
N ALA A 35 19.01 -0.80 -9.82
CA ALA A 35 19.41 -1.52 -8.61
C ALA A 35 18.55 -2.77 -8.34
N LEU A 36 17.27 -2.75 -8.73
CA LEU A 36 16.35 -3.89 -8.58
C LEU A 36 16.77 -5.12 -9.40
N PHE A 37 17.44 -4.88 -10.53
CA PHE A 37 17.83 -5.93 -11.48
C PHE A 37 19.25 -6.47 -11.22
N SER A 38 20.03 -5.81 -10.36
CA SER A 38 21.34 -6.30 -9.98
C SER A 38 21.23 -7.34 -8.87
N ARG A 39 21.81 -8.52 -9.10
CA ARG A 39 21.94 -9.56 -8.07
C ARG A 39 22.77 -9.02 -6.90
N LYS A 40 22.25 -9.13 -5.67
CA LYS A 40 23.00 -8.71 -4.48
C LYS A 40 24.17 -9.70 -4.29
N ALA A 41 25.37 -9.18 -4.05
CA ALA A 41 26.56 -10.01 -3.85
C ALA A 41 26.39 -10.89 -2.60
N GLY A 42 26.14 -12.19 -2.80
CA GLY A 42 25.89 -13.15 -1.72
C GLY A 42 24.69 -14.09 -1.95
N GLU A 43 23.85 -13.85 -2.95
CA GLU A 43 22.79 -14.79 -3.35
C GLU A 43 23.40 -16.01 -4.07
N ASP A 44 23.84 -17.01 -3.32
CA ASP A 44 24.30 -18.30 -3.85
C ASP A 44 23.11 -19.01 -4.54
N PRO A 45 23.19 -19.38 -5.83
CA PRO A 45 22.07 -20.02 -6.55
C PRO A 45 21.67 -21.37 -5.94
N ALA A 46 22.57 -22.02 -5.19
CA ALA A 46 22.27 -23.24 -4.44
C ALA A 46 21.49 -22.96 -3.15
N HIS A 47 21.57 -21.76 -2.58
CA HIS A 47 20.80 -21.39 -1.38
C HIS A 47 19.33 -21.11 -1.72
N GLU A 48 19.01 -20.65 -2.94
CA GLU A 48 17.63 -20.41 -3.40
C GLU A 48 16.77 -21.69 -3.42
N GLU A 49 17.34 -22.88 -3.69
CA GLU A 49 16.62 -24.17 -3.64
C GLU A 49 16.35 -24.67 -2.22
N TYR A 50 17.07 -24.17 -1.21
CA TYR A 50 16.90 -24.52 0.20
C TYR A 50 16.19 -23.43 1.01
N LEU A 51 15.82 -22.31 0.38
CA LEU A 51 15.12 -21.23 1.06
C LEU A 51 13.72 -21.68 1.46
N VAL A 52 13.47 -21.55 2.76
CA VAL A 52 12.18 -21.50 3.43
C VAL A 52 11.15 -20.80 2.53
N LYS A 53 9.94 -21.37 2.46
CA LYS A 53 8.73 -20.84 1.81
C LYS A 53 8.79 -19.30 1.75
N THR A 54 8.99 -18.75 0.54
CA THR A 54 9.06 -17.30 0.35
C THR A 54 7.73 -16.67 0.80
N PRO A 55 7.73 -15.54 1.52
CA PRO A 55 6.49 -14.90 1.97
C PRO A 55 5.69 -14.24 0.83
N LEU A 56 6.26 -14.17 -0.38
CA LEU A 56 5.64 -13.63 -1.57
C LEU A 56 4.86 -14.71 -2.35
N PRO A 57 3.68 -14.39 -2.90
CA PRO A 57 3.00 -15.26 -3.85
C PRO A 57 3.74 -15.27 -5.21
N ASN A 58 3.31 -16.15 -6.12
CA ASN A 58 3.79 -16.17 -7.49
C ASN A 58 3.28 -14.95 -8.29
N VAL A 59 3.92 -13.80 -8.11
CA VAL A 59 3.52 -12.53 -8.74
C VAL A 59 3.52 -12.61 -10.28
N PRO A 60 4.51 -13.23 -10.97
CA PRO A 60 4.47 -13.38 -12.42
C PRO A 60 3.24 -14.16 -12.93
N GLU A 61 2.85 -15.22 -12.23
CA GLU A 61 1.65 -15.99 -12.59
C GLU A 61 0.36 -15.19 -12.36
N LEU A 62 0.27 -14.43 -11.25
CA LEU A 62 -0.84 -13.49 -11.03
C LEU A 62 -0.92 -12.43 -12.14
N ALA A 63 0.24 -11.89 -12.57
CA ALA A 63 0.32 -10.93 -13.66
C ALA A 63 -0.26 -11.51 -14.96
N PHE A 64 0.13 -12.74 -15.29
CA PHE A 64 -0.35 -13.45 -16.47
C PHE A 64 -1.88 -13.56 -16.46
N TYR A 65 -2.49 -14.00 -15.37
CA TYR A 65 -3.95 -14.14 -15.28
C TYR A 65 -4.70 -12.81 -15.36
N LEU A 66 -4.16 -11.75 -14.75
CA LEU A 66 -4.73 -10.40 -14.85
C LEU A 66 -4.67 -9.89 -16.30
N GLU A 67 -3.56 -10.10 -16.99
CA GLU A 67 -3.39 -9.72 -18.39
C GLU A 67 -4.34 -10.48 -19.32
N GLN A 68 -4.57 -11.78 -19.09
CA GLN A 68 -5.58 -12.55 -19.83
C GLN A 68 -7.00 -11.99 -19.64
N ALA A 69 -7.29 -11.42 -18.46
CA ALA A 69 -8.55 -10.74 -18.18
C ALA A 69 -8.59 -9.29 -18.71
N GLY A 70 -7.51 -8.78 -19.28
CA GLY A 70 -7.41 -7.41 -19.80
C GLY A 70 -7.34 -6.34 -18.71
N VAL A 71 -6.93 -6.72 -17.49
CA VAL A 71 -6.83 -5.84 -16.32
C VAL A 71 -5.43 -5.93 -15.71
N GLY A 72 -5.15 -5.05 -14.74
CA GLY A 72 -3.88 -5.06 -14.01
C GLY A 72 -2.83 -4.09 -14.54
N LEU A 73 -1.58 -4.34 -14.18
CA LEU A 73 -0.42 -3.59 -14.64
C LEU A 73 0.28 -4.39 -15.75
N GLY A 74 0.92 -3.71 -16.70
CA GLY A 74 1.66 -4.40 -17.77
C GLY A 74 2.78 -5.28 -17.22
N GLU A 75 3.18 -6.30 -17.99
CA GLU A 75 4.20 -7.29 -17.61
C GLU A 75 5.48 -6.63 -17.06
N GLU A 76 6.00 -5.61 -17.76
CA GLU A 76 7.21 -4.90 -17.34
C GLU A 76 7.06 -4.18 -15.99
N GLU A 77 5.90 -3.56 -15.76
CA GLU A 77 5.64 -2.83 -14.52
C GLU A 77 5.47 -3.81 -13.36
N MET A 78 4.74 -4.90 -13.59
CA MET A 78 4.54 -5.93 -12.57
C MET A 78 5.84 -6.65 -12.22
N HIS A 79 6.75 -6.85 -13.17
CA HIS A 79 8.06 -7.43 -12.89
C HIS A 79 8.92 -6.50 -12.02
N ARG A 80 8.87 -5.18 -12.26
CA ARG A 80 9.54 -4.20 -11.38
C ARG A 80 8.92 -4.19 -9.98
N VAL A 81 7.60 -4.29 -9.88
CA VAL A 81 6.89 -4.43 -8.59
C VAL A 81 7.33 -5.69 -7.85
N PHE A 82 7.42 -6.83 -8.53
CA PHE A 82 7.91 -8.08 -7.95
C PHE A 82 9.32 -7.93 -7.35
N LEU A 83 10.26 -7.33 -8.08
CA LEU A 83 11.62 -7.09 -7.59
C LEU A 83 11.62 -6.13 -6.39
N ALA A 84 10.79 -5.08 -6.41
CA ALA A 84 10.66 -4.14 -5.30
C ALA A 84 10.04 -4.79 -4.04
N LEU A 85 9.14 -5.77 -4.21
CA LEU A 85 8.60 -6.56 -3.10
C LEU A 85 9.62 -7.54 -2.54
N LYS A 86 10.48 -8.13 -3.37
CA LYS A 86 11.62 -8.94 -2.91
C LYS A 86 12.52 -8.11 -2.01
N GLU A 87 12.84 -6.88 -2.42
CA GLU A 87 13.60 -5.94 -1.59
C GLU A 87 12.89 -5.62 -0.27
N LEU A 88 11.57 -5.40 -0.28
CA LEU A 88 10.80 -5.14 0.95
C LEU A 88 10.92 -6.31 1.94
N VAL A 89 10.72 -7.53 1.46
CA VAL A 89 10.81 -8.76 2.27
C VAL A 89 12.22 -9.01 2.79
N ASP A 90 13.26 -8.65 2.04
CA ASP A 90 14.64 -8.72 2.54
C ASP A 90 14.90 -7.73 3.70
N THR A 91 14.18 -6.60 3.71
CA THR A 91 14.36 -5.53 4.71
C THR A 91 13.49 -5.66 5.95
N GLN A 92 12.35 -6.34 5.86
CA GLN A 92 11.34 -6.43 6.90
C GLN A 92 11.02 -7.89 7.22
N PRO A 93 10.90 -8.29 8.50
CA PRO A 93 10.60 -9.68 8.90
C PRO A 93 9.10 -10.01 8.68
N LEU A 94 8.69 -10.13 7.41
CA LEU A 94 7.32 -10.42 7.00
C LEU A 94 7.10 -11.93 6.83
N GLN A 95 6.04 -12.46 7.43
CA GLN A 95 5.57 -13.83 7.23
C GLN A 95 4.81 -13.97 5.90
N ARG A 96 4.05 -12.95 5.52
CA ARG A 96 3.32 -12.89 4.25
C ARG A 96 3.41 -11.50 3.68
N CYS A 97 3.67 -11.38 2.38
CA CYS A 97 3.66 -10.11 1.68
C CYS A 97 2.91 -10.26 0.34
N ARG A 98 1.96 -9.36 0.09
CA ARG A 98 1.13 -9.35 -1.12
C ARG A 98 1.18 -7.97 -1.76
N PHE A 99 1.24 -7.93 -3.09
CA PHE A 99 0.94 -6.68 -3.79
C PHE A 99 -0.55 -6.36 -3.62
N TRP A 100 -0.86 -5.24 -2.98
CA TRP A 100 -2.25 -4.82 -2.79
C TRP A 100 -2.78 -4.12 -4.03
N GLY A 101 -1.97 -3.26 -4.64
CA GLY A 101 -2.34 -2.54 -5.86
C GLY A 101 -1.64 -1.20 -6.03
N LYS A 102 -2.16 -0.39 -6.94
CA LYS A 102 -1.67 0.94 -7.28
C LYS A 102 -2.78 1.99 -7.16
N ILE A 103 -2.50 3.09 -6.47
CA ILE A 103 -3.39 4.25 -6.35
C ILE A 103 -2.77 5.41 -7.14
N LEU A 104 -3.57 6.02 -8.01
CA LEU A 104 -3.13 7.13 -8.83
C LEU A 104 -3.28 8.44 -8.07
N GLY A 105 -2.27 9.30 -8.18
CA GLY A 105 -2.29 10.66 -7.65
C GLY A 105 -2.02 11.70 -8.71
N SER A 106 -2.21 12.97 -8.38
CA SER A 106 -2.02 14.08 -9.31
C SER A 106 -0.56 14.42 -9.59
N GLU A 107 0.32 14.28 -8.60
CA GLU A 107 1.77 14.54 -8.71
C GLU A 107 2.58 13.24 -8.76
N SER A 108 2.17 12.22 -8.00
CA SER A 108 2.81 10.89 -7.98
C SER A 108 1.81 9.80 -7.61
N ASN A 109 2.14 8.55 -7.97
CA ASN A 109 1.32 7.39 -7.65
C ASN A 109 1.77 6.74 -6.33
N TYR A 110 0.97 5.81 -5.82
CA TYR A 110 1.32 4.94 -4.72
C TYR A 110 1.21 3.48 -5.14
N PHE A 111 2.30 2.73 -5.05
CA PHE A 111 2.30 1.28 -5.09
C PHE A 111 2.20 0.78 -3.65
N VAL A 112 1.26 -0.12 -3.39
CA VAL A 112 0.91 -0.55 -2.04
C VAL A 112 1.22 -2.04 -1.89
N ALA A 113 2.00 -2.36 -0.87
CA ALA A 113 2.23 -3.72 -0.40
C ALA A 113 1.48 -3.95 0.91
N GLU A 114 0.85 -5.11 1.04
CA GLU A 114 0.20 -5.60 2.25
C GLU A 114 1.13 -6.64 2.89
N GLY A 115 1.46 -6.46 4.16
CA GLY A 115 2.38 -7.31 4.91
C GLY A 115 1.79 -7.80 6.22
N GLU A 116 2.10 -9.03 6.58
CA GLU A 116 1.82 -9.65 7.88
C GLU A 116 3.16 -9.98 8.53
N PHE A 117 3.41 -9.45 9.73
CA PHE A 117 4.64 -9.70 10.49
C PHE A 117 4.59 -11.06 11.17
N GLN A 118 5.76 -11.67 11.37
CA GLN A 118 5.88 -12.83 12.25
C GLN A 118 5.57 -12.42 13.71
N GLU A 119 4.86 -13.28 14.46
CA GLU A 119 4.54 -13.02 15.88
C GLU A 119 5.81 -12.63 16.67
N GLY A 120 5.79 -11.45 17.30
CA GLY A 120 6.91 -10.88 18.07
C GLY A 120 7.90 -9.99 17.29
N GLY A 121 7.83 -9.95 15.95
CA GLY A 121 8.74 -9.15 15.11
C GLY A 121 8.36 -7.68 14.92
N GLY A 122 7.21 -7.25 15.46
CA GLY A 122 6.66 -5.89 15.30
C GLY A 122 6.93 -4.93 16.46
N GLU A 123 7.54 -5.39 17.55
CA GLU A 123 7.65 -4.66 18.83
C GLU A 123 8.57 -3.42 18.75
N GLU A 124 9.64 -3.46 17.94
CA GLU A 124 10.57 -2.32 17.82
C GLU A 124 9.89 -1.08 17.21
N ASP A 125 8.96 -1.27 16.26
CA ASP A 125 8.17 -0.20 15.64
C ASP A 125 7.02 0.29 16.53
N GLU A 126 6.65 -0.43 17.58
CA GLU A 126 5.62 0.02 18.53
C GLU A 126 6.07 1.28 19.27
N THR A 127 7.35 1.33 19.65
CA THR A 127 7.91 2.47 20.38
C THR A 127 7.91 3.75 19.54
N ALA A 128 8.27 3.66 18.25
CA ALA A 128 8.32 4.81 17.35
C ALA A 128 6.93 5.36 17.00
N GLU A 129 5.94 4.48 16.79
CA GLU A 129 4.56 4.90 16.55
C GLU A 129 3.88 5.46 17.81
N GLU A 130 4.18 4.92 19.00
CA GLU A 130 3.71 5.49 20.27
C GLU A 130 4.29 6.89 20.53
N GLU A 131 5.58 7.09 20.26
CA GLU A 131 6.23 8.40 20.36
C GLU A 131 5.62 9.40 19.36
N ALA A 132 5.34 8.97 18.13
CA ALA A 132 4.66 9.79 17.14
C ALA A 132 3.25 10.20 17.60
N ARG A 133 2.45 9.26 18.15
CA ARG A 133 1.12 9.56 18.72
C ARG A 133 1.18 10.52 19.89
N LYS A 134 2.14 10.31 20.81
CA LYS A 134 2.37 11.22 21.95
C LYS A 134 2.80 12.61 21.47
N SER A 135 3.53 12.68 20.35
CA SER A 135 3.93 13.96 19.74
C SER A 135 2.74 14.67 19.09
N GLU A 136 1.91 13.98 18.30
CA GLU A 136 0.70 14.52 17.66
C GLU A 136 -0.30 15.06 18.70
N HIS A 137 -0.54 14.31 19.78
CA HIS A 137 -1.43 14.75 20.85
C HIS A 137 -0.90 15.98 21.59
N ARG A 138 0.43 16.10 21.76
CA ARG A 138 1.06 17.30 22.34
C ARG A 138 0.96 18.53 21.43
N VAL A 139 0.87 18.38 20.11
CA VAL A 139 0.70 19.52 19.19
C VAL A 139 -0.74 20.02 19.22
N ASP A 140 -1.72 19.11 19.24
CA ASP A 140 -3.14 19.45 19.43
C ASP A 140 -3.39 20.18 20.76
N ASP A 141 -2.76 19.73 21.85
CA ASP A 141 -2.84 20.39 23.16
C ASP A 141 -2.22 21.80 23.16
N LEU A 142 -1.18 22.05 22.35
CA LEU A 142 -0.52 23.36 22.26
C LEU A 142 -1.26 24.32 21.32
N GLU A 143 -1.88 23.82 20.26
CA GLU A 143 -2.68 24.61 19.32
C GLU A 143 -4.02 25.03 19.95
N ALA A 144 -4.59 24.20 20.84
CA ALA A 144 -5.77 24.53 21.65
C ALA A 144 -5.55 25.71 22.63
N VAL A 145 -4.31 26.03 23.01
CA VAL A 145 -4.00 27.19 23.87
C VAL A 145 -3.99 28.51 23.08
N ALA A 146 -3.76 28.47 21.76
CA ALA A 146 -3.73 29.64 20.89
C ALA A 146 -5.12 30.11 20.40
N GLU A 147 -6.12 29.22 20.41
CA GLU A 147 -7.48 29.53 19.91
C GLU A 147 -8.45 30.12 20.96
N HIS A 148 -8.00 30.38 22.19
CA HIS A 148 -8.86 30.95 23.24
C HIS A 148 -9.36 32.39 22.92
N THR A 149 -8.87 33.05 21.86
CA THR A 149 -9.33 34.41 21.51
C THR A 149 -10.47 34.50 20.48
N VAL A 150 -11.03 33.41 19.93
CA VAL A 150 -12.10 33.53 18.91
C VAL A 150 -13.36 32.69 19.15
N ASN A 151 -13.43 31.88 20.20
CA ASN A 151 -14.55 30.93 20.35
C ASN A 151 -15.65 31.38 21.35
N LEU A 152 -16.32 32.49 21.03
CA LEU A 152 -17.54 32.93 21.73
C LEU A 152 -18.84 32.66 20.95
N LEU A 153 -18.79 32.02 19.76
CA LEU A 153 -19.97 31.88 18.89
C LEU A 153 -20.10 30.53 18.18
N GLN A 154 -19.87 29.38 18.83
CA GLN A 154 -20.30 28.10 18.26
C GLN A 154 -20.58 27.02 19.32
N LYS A 155 -21.13 27.37 20.48
CA LYS A 155 -21.58 26.38 21.48
C LYS A 155 -23.07 26.05 21.29
N SER A 156 -23.43 25.25 20.27
CA SER A 156 -24.76 24.58 20.28
C SER A 156 -24.97 23.47 19.25
N ALA A 157 -23.98 22.64 18.91
CA ALA A 157 -24.27 21.48 18.04
C ALA A 157 -23.34 20.25 18.15
N ASP A 158 -22.56 20.07 19.23
CA ASP A 158 -21.80 18.82 19.38
C ASP A 158 -22.55 17.82 20.27
N LYS A 159 -23.32 16.96 19.61
CA LYS A 159 -23.45 15.58 20.11
C LYS A 159 -22.06 14.96 19.93
N SER A 160 -21.25 14.94 20.98
CA SER A 160 -19.98 14.21 20.96
C SER A 160 -20.29 12.76 20.62
N MET A 161 -19.98 12.34 19.38
CA MET A 161 -20.08 10.94 18.99
C MET A 161 -19.26 10.12 19.98
N PRO A 162 -19.79 8.99 20.50
CA PRO A 162 -18.99 8.10 21.32
C PRO A 162 -17.73 7.70 20.52
N VAL A 163 -16.56 8.02 21.08
CA VAL A 163 -15.27 7.71 20.44
C VAL A 163 -15.08 6.20 20.52
N VAL A 164 -15.30 5.51 19.39
CA VAL A 164 -15.03 4.08 19.29
C VAL A 164 -13.52 3.88 19.45
N PRO A 165 -13.08 3.01 20.37
CA PRO A 165 -11.66 2.70 20.54
C PRO A 165 -11.04 2.20 19.23
N MET A 166 -9.78 2.53 19.03
CA MET A 166 -9.02 2.00 17.90
C MET A 166 -8.76 0.50 18.11
N GLU A 167 -8.96 -0.29 17.08
CA GLU A 167 -8.61 -1.72 17.09
C GLU A 167 -7.10 -1.92 17.20
N ASP A 168 -6.70 -2.93 17.97
CA ASP A 168 -5.29 -3.28 18.18
C ASP A 168 -4.64 -3.77 16.87
N LYS A 169 -3.33 -3.59 16.77
CA LYS A 169 -2.54 -4.11 15.64
C LYS A 169 -2.71 -5.63 15.55
N GLY A 170 -2.86 -6.15 14.35
CA GLY A 170 -3.10 -7.59 14.13
C GLY A 170 -4.59 -7.98 14.18
N THR A 171 -5.50 -7.06 14.52
CA THR A 171 -6.94 -7.33 14.58
C THR A 171 -7.75 -6.46 13.62
N GLY A 172 -8.89 -6.99 13.16
CA GLY A 172 -9.87 -6.27 12.34
C GLY A 172 -9.27 -5.51 11.14
N ALA A 173 -9.56 -4.22 11.05
CA ALA A 173 -9.06 -3.33 10.01
C ALA A 173 -7.54 -3.07 10.10
N ASN A 174 -6.91 -3.37 11.23
CA ASN A 174 -5.48 -3.25 11.51
C ASN A 174 -4.74 -4.60 11.49
N LYS A 175 -5.35 -5.66 10.94
CA LYS A 175 -4.72 -6.99 10.80
C LYS A 175 -3.41 -6.93 9.99
N TYR A 176 -3.43 -6.25 8.85
CA TYR A 176 -2.27 -6.13 7.98
C TYR A 176 -1.60 -4.76 8.11
N THR A 177 -0.28 -4.75 7.96
CA THR A 177 0.52 -3.53 7.81
C THR A 177 0.65 -3.21 6.33
N TYR A 178 0.48 -1.94 5.97
CA TYR A 178 0.58 -1.49 4.58
C TYR A 178 1.84 -0.66 4.39
N PHE A 179 2.58 -0.97 3.33
CA PHE A 179 3.76 -0.22 2.90
C PHE A 179 3.48 0.43 1.55
N VAL A 180 3.99 1.63 1.35
CA VAL A 180 3.80 2.37 0.10
C VAL A 180 5.12 2.87 -0.46
N CYS A 181 5.28 2.79 -1.78
CA CYS A 181 6.36 3.44 -2.49
C CYS A 181 5.79 4.23 -3.67
N ARG A 182 6.48 5.29 -4.11
CA ARG A 182 6.00 6.13 -5.22
C ARG A 182 6.19 5.48 -6.57
N GLU A 183 7.33 4.80 -6.73
CA GLU A 183 7.71 4.03 -7.89
C GLU A 183 8.47 2.78 -7.42
N PRO A 184 8.42 1.65 -8.16
CA PRO A 184 9.22 0.48 -7.81
C PRO A 184 10.70 0.84 -7.76
N GLY A 185 11.40 0.41 -6.70
CA GLY A 185 12.82 0.71 -6.46
C GLY A 185 13.07 1.98 -5.65
N MET A 186 12.01 2.69 -5.26
CA MET A 186 12.07 3.69 -4.19
C MET A 186 11.86 3.03 -2.81
N PRO A 187 12.33 3.66 -1.72
CA PRO A 187 12.12 3.14 -0.38
C PRO A 187 10.64 2.99 -0.05
N TRP A 188 10.32 1.90 0.61
CA TRP A 188 8.99 1.63 1.15
C TRP A 188 8.76 2.41 2.44
N VAL A 189 7.61 3.08 2.53
CA VAL A 189 7.18 3.83 3.70
C VAL A 189 6.01 3.09 4.33
N ARG A 190 6.12 2.75 5.62
CA ARG A 190 5.04 2.13 6.39
C ARG A 190 3.92 3.15 6.62
N LEU A 191 2.67 2.74 6.36
CA LEU A 191 1.49 3.53 6.68
C LEU A 191 1.08 3.35 8.15
N PRO A 192 0.50 4.38 8.79
CA PRO A 192 0.01 4.27 10.16
C PRO A 192 -1.18 3.30 10.26
N SER A 193 -1.50 2.85 11.48
CA SER A 193 -2.76 2.15 11.77
C SER A 193 -3.96 3.07 11.52
N VAL A 194 -5.10 2.47 11.15
CA VAL A 194 -6.35 3.22 10.91
C VAL A 194 -7.18 3.31 12.19
N THR A 195 -7.86 4.43 12.38
CA THR A 195 -8.87 4.60 13.44
C THR A 195 -10.29 4.56 12.86
N PRO A 196 -11.31 4.14 13.65
CA PRO A 196 -12.71 4.19 13.19
C PRO A 196 -13.16 5.60 12.77
N ALA A 197 -12.71 6.64 13.48
CA ALA A 197 -12.99 8.03 13.16
C ALA A 197 -12.50 8.43 11.75
N GLN A 198 -11.30 7.97 11.36
CA GLN A 198 -10.78 8.18 10.01
C GLN A 198 -11.63 7.48 8.95
N ILE A 199 -12.09 6.25 9.21
CA ILE A 199 -12.96 5.51 8.27
C ILE A 199 -14.30 6.22 8.09
N ILE A 200 -14.92 6.66 9.19
CA ILE A 200 -16.19 7.39 9.18
C ILE A 200 -16.04 8.71 8.42
N ALA A 201 -14.99 9.49 8.69
CA ALA A 201 -14.71 10.73 7.98
C ALA A 201 -14.43 10.47 6.48
N ALA A 202 -13.64 9.45 6.16
CA ALA A 202 -13.32 9.07 4.78
C ALA A 202 -14.56 8.66 3.96
N ARG A 203 -15.58 8.07 4.59
CA ARG A 203 -16.87 7.76 3.93
C ARG A 203 -17.63 9.02 3.47
N GLN A 204 -17.40 10.16 4.11
CA GLN A 204 -18.13 11.41 3.86
C GLN A 204 -17.40 12.34 2.88
N ILE A 205 -16.16 12.02 2.49
CA ILE A 205 -15.34 12.88 1.65
C ILE A 205 -14.87 12.15 0.38
N CYS A 206 -14.69 12.91 -0.70
CA CYS A 206 -14.10 12.44 -1.94
C CYS A 206 -12.96 13.39 -2.33
N LYS A 207 -11.72 12.89 -2.31
CA LYS A 207 -10.50 13.66 -2.60
C LYS A 207 -9.59 12.88 -3.52
N PHE A 208 -8.97 13.59 -4.46
CA PHE A 208 -7.87 13.04 -5.25
C PHE A 208 -6.60 13.03 -4.39
N PHE A 209 -5.81 11.97 -4.54
CA PHE A 209 -4.50 11.87 -3.92
C PHE A 209 -3.49 12.78 -4.63
N THR A 210 -2.59 13.39 -3.87
CA THR A 210 -1.52 14.20 -4.47
C THR A 210 -0.31 13.35 -4.82
N GLY A 211 -0.02 12.29 -4.07
CA GLY A 211 1.25 11.54 -4.17
C GLY A 211 2.27 11.95 -3.10
N ARG A 212 1.89 12.84 -2.18
CA ARG A 212 2.65 13.23 -0.99
C ARG A 212 1.92 12.80 0.27
N LEU A 213 2.53 11.89 1.04
CA LEU A 213 1.94 11.31 2.24
C LEU A 213 1.69 12.33 3.36
N ASP A 214 2.49 13.39 3.40
CA ASP A 214 2.43 14.49 4.36
C ASP A 214 1.44 15.60 3.98
N ALA A 215 0.79 15.52 2.82
CA ALA A 215 -0.13 16.56 2.37
C ALA A 215 -1.38 16.65 3.25
N PRO A 216 -1.82 17.86 3.64
CA PRO A 216 -3.02 18.03 4.45
C PRO A 216 -4.29 17.77 3.63
N ILE A 217 -5.29 17.14 4.25
CA ILE A 217 -6.59 16.86 3.61
C ILE A 217 -7.57 18.00 3.92
N ALA A 218 -7.67 18.94 2.99
CA ALA A 218 -8.63 20.04 3.09
C ALA A 218 -10.05 19.59 2.69
N SER A 219 -10.86 19.12 3.64
CA SER A 219 -12.24 18.68 3.41
C SER A 219 -13.26 19.31 4.36
N SER A 220 -14.54 19.25 3.96
CA SER A 220 -15.68 19.57 4.82
C SER A 220 -16.66 18.39 4.71
N PRO A 221 -16.82 17.55 5.75
CA PRO A 221 -16.26 17.65 7.10
C PRO A 221 -14.72 17.52 7.17
N PRO A 222 -14.07 18.05 8.22
CA PRO A 222 -12.62 17.93 8.40
C PRO A 222 -12.21 16.46 8.58
N PHE A 223 -11.08 16.10 7.98
CA PHE A 223 -10.53 14.75 8.10
C PHE A 223 -9.44 14.70 9.18
N PRO A 224 -9.49 13.74 10.12
CA PRO A 224 -8.49 13.61 11.18
C PRO A 224 -7.21 12.94 10.66
N GLY A 225 -6.29 13.74 10.14
CA GLY A 225 -4.96 13.33 9.69
C GLY A 225 -4.55 13.92 8.34
N ASN A 226 -3.44 13.42 7.81
CA ASN A 226 -2.91 13.81 6.49
C ASN A 226 -3.26 12.78 5.40
N GLU A 227 -2.67 12.92 4.22
CA GLU A 227 -2.89 12.02 3.09
C GLU A 227 -2.50 10.56 3.39
N ALA A 228 -1.50 10.30 4.24
CA ALA A 228 -1.14 8.93 4.65
C ALA A 228 -2.30 8.25 5.42
N ASN A 229 -2.92 8.98 6.35
CA ASN A 229 -4.08 8.47 7.09
C ASN A 229 -5.30 8.28 6.17
N TYR A 230 -5.53 9.21 5.23
CA TYR A 230 -6.62 9.09 4.26
C TYR A 230 -6.40 7.90 3.32
N LEU A 231 -5.17 7.71 2.83
CA LEU A 231 -4.77 6.58 2.00
C LEU A 231 -5.01 5.27 2.75
N ARG A 232 -4.57 5.18 4.01
CA ARG A 232 -4.78 4.02 4.86
C ARG A 232 -6.27 3.72 5.09
N ALA A 233 -7.10 4.74 5.30
CA ALA A 233 -8.54 4.58 5.47
C ALA A 233 -9.22 4.10 4.18
N GLN A 234 -8.78 4.61 3.02
CA GLN A 234 -9.26 4.14 1.71
C GLN A 234 -8.86 2.69 1.45
N ILE A 235 -7.62 2.31 1.76
CA ILE A 235 -7.14 0.92 1.66
C ILE A 235 -8.01 0.00 2.52
N ALA A 236 -8.29 0.36 3.78
CA ALA A 236 -9.15 -0.43 4.66
C ALA A 236 -10.53 -0.69 4.04
N ARG A 237 -11.17 0.38 3.53
CA ARG A 237 -12.50 0.32 2.92
C ARG A 237 -12.52 -0.55 1.67
N ILE A 238 -11.55 -0.36 0.77
CA ILE A 238 -11.43 -1.14 -0.47
C ILE A 238 -11.15 -2.60 -0.12
N SER A 239 -10.18 -2.88 0.76
CA SER A 239 -9.86 -4.24 1.19
C SER A 239 -11.08 -5.00 1.72
N ALA A 240 -11.85 -4.39 2.63
CA ALA A 240 -13.04 -5.01 3.19
C ALA A 240 -14.20 -5.19 2.18
N SER A 241 -14.18 -4.46 1.06
CA SER A 241 -15.30 -4.45 0.10
C SER A 241 -14.99 -5.17 -1.22
N THR A 242 -13.72 -5.43 -1.53
CA THR A 242 -13.32 -5.97 -2.85
C THR A 242 -12.44 -7.21 -2.77
N GLN A 243 -11.93 -7.57 -1.59
CA GLN A 243 -11.20 -8.83 -1.44
C GLN A 243 -12.20 -9.99 -1.37
N VAL A 244 -12.11 -10.86 -2.38
CA VAL A 244 -12.98 -12.01 -2.57
C VAL A 244 -12.16 -13.23 -2.98
N SER A 245 -12.73 -14.41 -2.73
CA SER A 245 -12.17 -15.70 -3.15
C SER A 245 -13.26 -16.62 -3.68
N PRO A 246 -12.90 -17.65 -4.45
CA PRO A 246 -13.87 -18.65 -4.91
C PRO A 246 -14.60 -19.28 -3.72
N LEU A 247 -15.88 -19.56 -3.89
CA LEU A 247 -16.71 -20.24 -2.89
C LEU A 247 -16.07 -21.59 -2.52
N GLY A 248 -15.90 -21.84 -1.22
CA GLY A 248 -15.29 -23.06 -0.70
C GLY A 248 -13.76 -23.08 -0.71
N PHE A 249 -13.10 -22.01 -1.18
CA PHE A 249 -11.63 -21.90 -1.14
C PHE A 249 -11.10 -21.74 0.29
N TYR A 250 -11.78 -20.95 1.11
CA TYR A 250 -11.49 -20.82 2.54
C TYR A 250 -12.55 -21.53 3.37
N GLN A 251 -12.13 -22.12 4.48
CA GLN A 251 -12.99 -22.64 5.53
C GLN A 251 -12.60 -22.02 6.87
N PHE A 252 -13.54 -22.03 7.83
CA PHE A 252 -13.21 -21.64 9.19
C PHE A 252 -12.28 -22.69 9.81
N ALA A 253 -11.22 -22.25 10.48
CA ALA A 253 -10.38 -23.17 11.24
C ALA A 253 -11.24 -23.84 12.32
N GLU A 254 -11.22 -25.17 12.37
CA GLU A 254 -11.86 -25.91 13.45
C GLU A 254 -10.98 -25.79 14.70
N GLU A 255 -11.32 -24.91 15.64
CA GLU A 255 -10.66 -24.88 16.95
C GLU A 255 -11.11 -26.09 17.79
N GLU A 256 -10.27 -27.14 17.83
CA GLU A 256 -10.32 -28.16 18.88
C GLU A 256 -9.87 -27.53 20.22
N GLY A 257 -10.78 -26.87 20.94
CA GLY A 257 -10.64 -26.69 22.39
C GLY A 257 -10.87 -25.29 22.97
N GLU A 258 -11.75 -25.28 23.97
CA GLU A 258 -12.00 -24.31 25.05
C GLU A 258 -12.53 -22.92 24.65
N GLU A 259 -13.84 -22.78 24.90
CA GLU A 259 -14.59 -21.53 25.03
C GLU A 259 -13.88 -20.56 25.99
N ASP A 260 -13.09 -19.63 25.46
CA ASP A 260 -12.72 -18.40 26.17
C ASP A 260 -13.23 -17.17 25.39
N GLU A 261 -13.76 -16.23 26.17
CA GLU A 261 -14.78 -15.26 25.81
C GLU A 261 -14.34 -14.11 24.85
N GLU A 262 -15.34 -13.60 24.11
CA GLU A 262 -15.48 -12.22 23.60
C GLU A 262 -14.78 -11.75 22.31
N THR A 263 -14.12 -12.59 21.52
CA THR A 263 -13.86 -12.24 20.10
C THR A 263 -13.94 -13.47 19.20
N PRO A 264 -14.91 -13.56 18.27
CA PRO A 264 -14.84 -14.59 17.24
C PRO A 264 -13.59 -14.31 16.39
N ARG A 265 -12.51 -15.03 16.67
CA ARG A 265 -11.37 -15.11 15.77
C ARG A 265 -11.86 -15.85 14.54
N TYR A 266 -12.29 -15.11 13.52
CA TYR A 266 -12.55 -15.66 12.20
C TYR A 266 -11.20 -16.00 11.54
N SER A 267 -10.50 -17.00 12.08
CA SER A 267 -9.34 -17.60 11.42
C SER A 267 -9.86 -18.40 10.22
N LEU A 268 -9.49 -17.95 9.03
CA LEU A 268 -9.80 -18.61 7.78
C LEU A 268 -8.56 -19.37 7.32
N GLU A 269 -8.75 -20.63 6.95
CA GLU A 269 -7.70 -21.51 6.43
C GLU A 269 -8.04 -21.95 5.00
N GLU A 270 -7.00 -22.15 4.19
CA GLU A 270 -7.14 -22.65 2.82
C GLU A 270 -7.65 -24.11 2.87
N ASN A 271 -8.77 -24.37 2.19
CA ASN A 271 -9.36 -25.70 2.15
C ASN A 271 -8.52 -26.63 1.25
N PRO A 272 -7.89 -27.70 1.79
CA PRO A 272 -7.06 -28.60 1.01
C PRO A 272 -7.85 -29.43 -0.01
N ASP A 273 -9.16 -29.59 0.19
CA ASP A 273 -10.06 -30.38 -0.66
C ASP A 273 -10.74 -29.52 -1.76
N PHE A 274 -10.28 -28.29 -1.99
CA PHE A 274 -10.84 -27.41 -3.01
C PHE A 274 -10.50 -27.90 -4.43
N GLU A 275 -11.51 -28.37 -5.18
CA GLU A 275 -11.35 -28.92 -6.54
C GLU A 275 -11.28 -27.88 -7.67
N GLY A 276 -11.43 -26.58 -7.36
CA GLY A 276 -11.46 -25.53 -8.37
C GLY A 276 -12.81 -25.38 -9.08
N ILE A 277 -13.23 -24.13 -9.31
CA ILE A 277 -14.44 -23.83 -10.07
C ILE A 277 -14.01 -23.53 -11.52
N PRO A 278 -14.70 -24.07 -12.55
CA PRO A 278 -14.39 -23.74 -13.93
C PRO A 278 -14.50 -22.25 -14.23
N VAL A 279 -13.54 -21.69 -14.99
CA VAL A 279 -13.46 -20.26 -15.30
C VAL A 279 -14.76 -19.70 -15.93
N SER A 280 -15.43 -20.49 -16.78
CA SER A 280 -16.70 -20.09 -17.39
C SER A 280 -17.79 -19.85 -16.35
N GLU A 281 -17.88 -20.71 -15.32
CA GLU A 281 -18.87 -20.58 -14.25
C GLU A 281 -18.55 -19.37 -13.35
N MET A 282 -17.26 -19.17 -13.05
CA MET A 282 -16.79 -18.03 -12.26
C MET A 282 -17.05 -16.68 -12.93
N ALA A 283 -17.07 -16.66 -14.27
CA ALA A 283 -17.33 -15.45 -15.06
C ALA A 283 -18.82 -15.18 -15.25
N GLU A 284 -19.66 -16.22 -15.27
CA GLU A 284 -21.10 -16.11 -15.49
C GLU A 284 -21.87 -15.70 -14.23
N SER A 285 -21.45 -16.16 -13.04
CA SER A 285 -22.17 -15.88 -11.79
C SER A 285 -21.28 -15.29 -10.70
N LEU A 286 -21.74 -14.17 -10.11
CA LEU A 286 -21.11 -13.59 -8.92
C LEU A 286 -21.28 -14.45 -7.66
N SER A 287 -22.19 -15.43 -7.68
CA SER A 287 -22.43 -16.31 -6.52
C SER A 287 -21.26 -17.26 -6.22
N THR A 288 -20.34 -17.44 -7.17
CA THR A 288 -19.13 -18.24 -6.98
C THR A 288 -18.04 -17.50 -6.22
N TRP A 289 -18.24 -16.22 -5.89
CA TRP A 289 -17.28 -15.36 -5.20
C TRP A 289 -17.81 -14.96 -3.84
N VAL A 290 -16.97 -15.11 -2.80
CA VAL A 290 -17.31 -14.75 -1.43
C VAL A 290 -16.23 -13.88 -0.81
N HIS A 291 -16.63 -12.98 0.07
CA HIS A 291 -15.68 -12.20 0.86
C HIS A 291 -14.94 -13.09 1.86
N HIS A 292 -13.61 -12.91 1.93
CA HIS A 292 -12.77 -13.55 2.94
C HIS A 292 -12.18 -12.54 3.94
N VAL A 293 -12.51 -11.25 3.80
CA VAL A 293 -12.13 -10.19 4.73
C VAL A 293 -13.38 -9.74 5.50
N PRO A 294 -13.29 -9.50 6.82
CA PRO A 294 -14.41 -9.00 7.60
C PRO A 294 -14.97 -7.69 7.07
N HIS A 295 -16.29 -7.56 7.08
CA HIS A 295 -16.97 -6.33 6.70
C HIS A 295 -16.77 -5.23 7.75
N ILE A 296 -16.44 -4.01 7.31
CA ILE A 296 -16.30 -2.85 8.21
C ILE A 296 -17.68 -2.23 8.44
N LEU A 297 -18.17 -2.31 9.68
CA LEU A 297 -19.49 -1.81 10.09
C LEU A 297 -19.64 -0.29 9.88
N GLU A 298 -20.90 0.15 9.70
CA GLU A 298 -21.30 1.55 9.79
C GLU A 298 -21.51 1.88 11.27
N GLN A 299 -20.43 2.26 11.95
CA GLN A 299 -20.46 2.71 13.35
C GLN A 299 -20.92 4.16 13.47
#